data_AF-K1RML0-F1
#
_entry.id   AF-K1RML0-F1
#
_cell.length_a   1.000
_cell.length_b   1.000
_cell.length_c   1.000
_cell.angle_alpha   90.00
_cell.angle_beta   90.00
_cell.angle_gamma   90.00
#
_symmetry.space_group_name_H-M   'P 1'
#
loop_
_entity.id
_entity.type
_entity.pdbx_description
1 polymer ?
#
loop_
_entity_poly.entity_id
_entity_poly.type
_entity_poly.pdbx_seq_one_letter_code
_entity_poly.pdbx_strand_id
1 'polypeptide(L)' 'MYCVRKVTNDLYWVGANDHRLALFENCFPIPRGVTYNAYCLLDEKTVL' A
#
# COMPACT_ATOMS: atom_id res chain seq x y z
N MET A 1 -12.18 4.77 -5.58
CA MET A 1 -11.67 3.60 -4.82
C MET A 1 -10.85 4.15 -3.67
N TYR A 2 -11.38 4.10 -2.44
CA TYR A 2 -10.65 4.58 -1.26
C TYR A 2 -9.76 3.45 -0.74
N CYS A 3 -8.46 3.54 -0.95
CA CYS A 3 -7.49 2.57 -0.45
C CYS A 3 -6.80 3.12 0.81
N VAL A 4 -7.59 3.24 1.87
CA VAL A 4 -7.12 3.65 3.19
C VAL A 4 -7.70 2.72 4.25
N ARG A 5 -6.89 2.33 5.24
CA ARG A 5 -7.32 1.48 6.35
C ARG A 5 -6.65 1.94 7.64
N LYS A 6 -7.43 2.18 8.69
CA LYS A 6 -6.90 2.41 10.04
C LYS A 6 -6.23 1.12 10.55
N VAL A 7 -4.97 1.22 10.97
CA VAL A 7 -4.16 0.11 11.49
C VAL A 7 -4.19 0.13 13.02
N THR A 8 -3.88 1.27 13.61
CA THR A 8 -4.04 1.57 15.05
C THR A 8 -4.52 3.02 15.20
N ASN A 9 -4.60 3.56 16.42
CA ASN A 9 -5.21 4.87 16.72
C ASN A 9 -4.81 5.99 15.75
N ASP A 10 -3.51 6.10 15.48
CA ASP A 10 -2.93 7.22 14.75
C ASP A 10 -2.19 6.80 13.47
N LEU A 11 -2.27 5.51 13.13
CA LEU A 11 -1.57 4.93 11.99
C LEU A 11 -2.57 4.43 10.95
N TYR A 12 -2.39 4.89 9.71
CA TYR A 12 -3.21 4.54 8.57
C TYR A 12 -2.36 3.88 7.50
N TRP A 13 -2.79 2.73 7.01
CA TRP A 13 -2.31 2.18 5.76
C TRP A 13 -2.98 2.95 4.62
N VAL A 14 -2.19 3.34 3.62
CA VAL A 14 -2.64 3.97 2.38
C VAL A 14 -1.91 3.27 1.24
N GLY A 15 -2.61 2.89 0.17
CA GLY A 15 -1.95 2.06 -0.83
C GLY A 15 -2.77 1.68 -2.04
N ALA A 16 -2.34 0.63 -2.73
CA ALA A 16 -3.06 0.02 -3.84
C ALA A 16 -2.67 -1.45 -4.03
N ASN A 17 -3.61 -2.28 -4.46
CA ASN A 17 -3.34 -3.66 -4.86
C ASN A 17 -3.37 -3.73 -6.39
N ASP A 18 -2.29 -4.19 -7.00
CA ASP A 18 -2.20 -4.42 -8.44
C ASP A 18 -2.20 -5.92 -8.72
N HIS A 19 -3.32 -6.41 -9.25
CA HIS A 19 -3.47 -7.76 -9.76
C HIS A 19 -3.50 -7.82 -11.30
N ARG A 20 -3.27 -6.67 -11.97
CA ARG A 20 -3.36 -6.53 -13.42
C ARG A 20 -2.04 -6.89 -14.09
N LEU A 21 -0.91 -6.48 -13.51
CA LEU A 21 0.40 -6.78 -14.09
C LEU A 21 0.75 -8.26 -13.93
N ALA A 22 1.31 -8.85 -14.99
CA ALA A 22 1.80 -10.23 -14.97
C ALA A 22 3.23 -10.34 -14.41
N LEU A 23 4.02 -9.28 -14.57
CA LEU A 23 5.43 -9.20 -14.16
C LEU A 23 5.65 -7.98 -13.27
N PHE A 24 6.37 -8.16 -12.16
CA PHE A 24 6.96 -7.10 -11.36
C PHE A 24 8.25 -6.63 -12.01
N GLU A 25 8.37 -5.31 -12.24
CA GLU A 25 9.52 -4.67 -12.90
C GLU A 25 9.89 -5.30 -14.26
N ASN A 26 8.93 -5.91 -14.93
CA ASN A 26 9.13 -6.66 -16.18
C ASN A 26 10.11 -7.86 -16.07
N CYS A 27 10.40 -8.32 -14.85
CA CYS A 27 11.39 -9.37 -14.58
C CYS A 27 10.80 -10.59 -13.86
N PHE A 28 9.90 -10.37 -12.89
CA PHE A 28 9.46 -11.44 -11.97
C PHE A 28 7.97 -11.74 -12.07
N PRO A 29 7.53 -12.99 -12.27
CA PRO A 29 6.11 -13.32 -12.36
C PRO A 29 5.37 -13.09 -11.03
N ILE A 30 4.20 -12.47 -11.10
CA ILE A 30 3.35 -12.14 -9.94
C ILE A 30 1.94 -12.72 -10.09
N PRO A 31 1.78 -14.06 -9.96
CA PRO A 31 0.50 -14.74 -10.21
C PRO A 31 -0.63 -14.34 -9.25
N ARG A 32 -0.30 -13.65 -8.14
CA ARG A 32 -1.27 -13.10 -7.19
C ARG A 32 -1.20 -11.58 -7.08
N GLY A 33 -0.51 -10.90 -8.00
CA GLY A 33 -0.31 -9.45 -7.96
C GLY A 33 0.64 -8.99 -6.85
N VAL A 34 0.66 -7.67 -6.63
CA VAL A 34 1.47 -6.96 -5.63
C VAL A 34 0.65 -5.92 -4.89
N THR A 35 1.17 -5.48 -3.74
CA THR A 35 0.58 -4.40 -2.94
C THR A 35 1.59 -3.28 -2.77
N TYR A 36 1.20 -2.06 -3.09
CA TYR A 36 1.97 -0.85 -2.82
C TYR A 36 1.47 -0.28 -1.49
N ASN A 37 2.26 -0.43 -0.43
CA ASN A 37 1.88 -0.09 0.93
C ASN A 37 2.66 1.15 1.41
N ALA A 38 1.95 2.18 1.84
CA ALA A 38 2.48 3.32 2.58
C ALA A 38 1.74 3.45 3.92
N TYR A 39 2.36 4.13 4.89
CA TYR A 39 1.80 4.25 6.24
C TYR A 39 1.86 5.69 6.73
N CYS A 40 0.68 6.32 6.83
CA CYS A 40 0.55 7.67 7.35
C CYS A 40 0.38 7.62 8.87
N LEU A 41 1.34 8.18 9.61
CA LEU A 41 1.30 8.33 11.06
C LEU A 41 0.98 9.78 11.42
N LEU A 42 -0.06 9.96 12.23
CA LEU A 42 -0.55 11.26 12.68
C LEU A 42 -0.18 11.49 14.15
N ASP A 43 1.00 12.07 14.40
CA ASP A 43 1.44 12.49 15.74
C ASP A 43 1.60 14.02 15.77
N GLU A 44 2.30 14.59 16.77
CA GLU A 44 2.73 16.00 16.78
C GLU A 44 3.38 16.43 15.45
N LYS A 45 4.04 15.47 14.77
CA LYS A 45 4.47 15.59 13.38
C LYS A 45 3.85 14.47 12.54
N THR A 46 3.47 14.81 11.32
CA THR A 46 2.95 13.85 10.34
C THR A 46 4.08 13.28 9.49
N VAL A 47 4.06 11.95 9.27
CA VAL A 47 4.94 11.25 8.34
C VAL A 47 4.14 10.30 7.44
N LEU A 48 4.67 10.03 6.24
CA LEU A 48 4.10 9.13 5.24
C LEU A 48 5.13 8.07 4.81
#